data_AF-A0A6L2JXV7-F1
#
_entry.id   AF-A0A6L2JXV7-F1
#
_cell.length_a   1.000
_cell.length_b   1.000
_cell.length_c   1.000
_cell.angle_alpha   90.00
_cell.angle_beta   90.00
_cell.angle_gamma   90.00
#
_symmetry.space_group_name_H-M   'P 1'
#
loop_
_entity.id
_entity.type
_entity.pdbx_description
1 polymer ?
#
loop_
_entity_poly.entity_id
_entity_poly.type
_entity_poly.pdbx_seq_one_letter_code
_entity_poly.pdbx_strand_id
1 'polypeptide(L)'
;MDYHHLFIEFNVGTARQACLNTKVKDAEIESLKAQLLLKETEAAKAVHLCAQVSTVEATEQMHASEIDALKQKNAALENEKVSLDEKVAELQSLVHALEATCFGLRERLSRYENLTDRLEEFQDAQLKVVNEKVAKLDADLAEMACHLEDKFYPHLLTTISGRRWLLTYGMKLVLVKYLNSSEYLTALGAAMSRAIEKGMQYGLAAEIVHCSEGRSLTDVAAYNPSAEANFNSVVQDPREIDFPLLSELKSHKDASVEDIMNVLRLEGPLVDAPGMGDLQPDIEQLKVPIHKSEDQVVLGETSLSFALSVSHSRVE
;
A
#
# COMPACT_ATOMS: atom_id res chain seq x y z
N MET A 1 17.85 -11.67 -188.89
CA MET A 1 18.35 -10.34 -188.43
C MET A 1 17.13 -9.55 -188.00
N ASP A 2 17.10 -8.84 -186.87
CA ASP A 2 18.16 -8.02 -186.28
C ASP A 2 17.98 -7.83 -184.75
N TYR A 3 19.10 -7.72 -184.04
CA TYR A 3 19.34 -8.01 -182.62
C TYR A 3 19.25 -6.79 -181.66
N HIS A 4 18.70 -5.65 -182.11
CA HIS A 4 18.88 -4.35 -181.41
C HIS A 4 17.70 -3.80 -180.59
N HIS A 5 16.52 -4.43 -180.57
CA HIS A 5 15.36 -3.91 -179.84
C HIS A 5 15.18 -4.46 -178.40
N LEU A 6 16.01 -5.44 -177.98
CA LEU A 6 15.88 -6.10 -176.68
C LEU A 6 16.65 -5.41 -175.53
N PHE A 7 17.42 -4.34 -175.81
CA PHE A 7 18.34 -3.75 -174.82
C PHE A 7 17.81 -2.49 -174.11
N ILE A 8 16.68 -1.91 -174.53
CA ILE A 8 16.17 -0.66 -173.93
C ILE A 8 15.11 -0.92 -172.84
N GLU A 9 14.31 -2.00 -172.92
CA GLU A 9 13.34 -2.32 -171.85
C GLU A 9 13.99 -2.85 -170.56
N PHE A 10 15.23 -3.36 -170.62
CA PHE A 10 15.94 -3.89 -169.44
C PHE A 10 16.52 -2.80 -168.51
N ASN A 11 16.77 -1.58 -169.02
CA ASN A 11 17.42 -0.51 -168.24
C ASN A 11 16.45 0.36 -167.40
N VAL A 12 15.15 0.38 -167.71
CA VAL A 12 14.14 1.12 -166.91
C VAL A 12 13.60 0.27 -165.75
N GLY A 13 13.53 -1.07 -165.92
CA GLY A 13 13.14 -1.99 -164.85
C GLY A 13 14.15 -2.04 -163.70
N THR A 14 15.45 -1.98 -164.01
CA THR A 14 16.52 -2.12 -163.01
C THR A 14 16.65 -0.88 -162.11
N ALA A 15 16.44 0.34 -162.64
CA ALA A 15 16.46 1.57 -161.84
C ALA A 15 15.23 1.75 -160.94
N ARG A 16 14.04 1.28 -161.36
CA ARG A 16 12.84 1.26 -160.49
C ARG A 16 12.94 0.23 -159.37
N GLN A 17 13.55 -0.93 -159.61
CA GLN A 17 13.78 -1.94 -158.57
C GLN A 17 14.79 -1.46 -157.51
N ALA A 18 15.84 -0.73 -157.91
CA ALA A 18 16.83 -0.18 -156.98
C ALA A 18 16.25 0.96 -156.10
N CYS A 19 15.39 1.83 -156.65
CA CYS A 19 14.73 2.90 -155.90
C CYS A 19 13.61 2.39 -154.97
N LEU A 20 12.92 1.30 -155.34
CA LEU A 20 11.98 0.62 -154.46
C LEU A 20 12.71 -0.12 -153.32
N ASN A 21 13.86 -0.74 -153.60
CA ASN A 21 14.65 -1.40 -152.56
C ASN A 21 15.27 -0.42 -151.54
N THR A 22 15.64 0.80 -151.92
CA THR A 22 16.14 1.79 -150.96
C THR A 22 15.00 2.38 -150.11
N LYS A 23 13.82 2.66 -150.69
CA LYS A 23 12.65 3.12 -149.94
C LYS A 23 12.07 2.06 -148.99
N VAL A 24 12.10 0.78 -149.39
CA VAL A 24 11.70 -0.33 -148.51
C VAL A 24 12.68 -0.45 -147.34
N LYS A 25 14.00 -0.35 -147.60
CA LYS A 25 15.02 -0.38 -146.54
C LYS A 25 14.97 0.83 -145.60
N ASP A 26 14.69 2.04 -146.10
CA ASP A 26 14.58 3.23 -145.25
C ASP A 26 13.32 3.18 -144.37
N ALA A 27 12.20 2.67 -144.90
CA ALA A 27 10.99 2.43 -144.11
C ALA A 27 11.17 1.31 -143.07
N GLU A 28 11.93 0.28 -143.41
CA GLU A 28 12.31 -0.80 -142.50
C GLU A 28 13.25 -0.30 -141.39
N ILE A 29 14.20 0.58 -141.72
CA ILE A 29 15.09 1.24 -140.74
C ILE A 29 14.29 2.16 -139.81
N GLU A 30 13.37 2.98 -140.33
CA GLU A 30 12.46 3.83 -139.53
C GLU A 30 11.58 2.99 -138.60
N SER A 31 10.99 1.90 -139.12
CA SER A 31 10.18 0.96 -138.33
C SER A 31 11.00 0.30 -137.22
N LEU A 32 12.22 -0.15 -137.52
CA LEU A 32 13.12 -0.74 -136.53
C LEU A 32 13.58 0.30 -135.50
N LYS A 33 13.76 1.56 -135.89
CA LYS A 33 14.08 2.67 -134.97
C LYS A 33 12.94 2.99 -134.01
N ALA A 34 11.70 3.00 -134.50
CA ALA A 34 10.51 3.18 -133.68
C ALA A 34 10.29 2.00 -132.72
N GLN A 35 10.54 0.77 -133.18
CA GLN A 35 10.51 -0.42 -132.32
C GLN A 35 11.65 -0.42 -131.29
N LEU A 36 12.85 0.06 -131.65
CA LEU A 36 13.98 0.22 -130.73
C LEU A 36 13.64 1.26 -129.64
N LEU A 37 13.11 2.43 -130.01
CA LEU A 37 12.69 3.46 -129.06
C LEU A 37 11.54 2.97 -128.15
N LEU A 38 10.58 2.23 -128.70
CA LEU A 38 9.53 1.60 -127.89
C LEU A 38 10.15 0.61 -126.89
N LYS A 39 11.07 -0.24 -127.33
CA LYS A 39 11.80 -1.19 -126.48
C LYS A 39 12.69 -0.50 -125.44
N GLU A 40 13.29 0.64 -125.75
CA GLU A 40 14.06 1.46 -124.80
C GLU A 40 13.16 2.09 -123.73
N THR A 41 11.97 2.59 -124.10
CA THR A 41 11.00 3.13 -123.14
C THR A 41 10.37 2.04 -122.28
N GLU A 42 10.13 0.83 -122.83
CA GLU A 42 9.74 -0.36 -122.08
C GLU A 42 10.84 -0.80 -121.11
N ALA A 43 12.10 -0.81 -121.55
CA ALA A 43 13.24 -1.11 -120.70
C ALA A 43 13.41 -0.08 -119.56
N ALA A 44 13.24 1.21 -119.83
CA ALA A 44 13.29 2.26 -118.81
C ALA A 44 12.15 2.13 -117.78
N LYS A 45 10.92 1.82 -118.23
CA LYS A 45 9.79 1.51 -117.33
C LYS A 45 10.05 0.26 -116.51
N ALA A 46 10.64 -0.78 -117.10
CA ALA A 46 11.01 -2.00 -116.40
C ALA A 46 12.06 -1.72 -115.32
N VAL A 47 13.09 -0.90 -115.60
CA VAL A 47 14.09 -0.49 -114.61
C VAL A 47 13.47 0.34 -113.48
N HIS A 48 12.57 1.27 -113.80
CA HIS A 48 11.85 2.06 -112.79
C HIS A 48 10.94 1.18 -111.90
N LEU A 49 10.21 0.24 -112.50
CA LEU A 49 9.40 -0.73 -111.77
C LEU A 49 10.28 -1.65 -110.90
N CYS A 50 11.42 -2.11 -111.41
CA CYS A 50 12.39 -2.87 -110.62
C CYS A 50 12.90 -2.07 -109.42
N ALA A 51 13.22 -0.79 -109.59
CA ALA A 51 13.61 0.08 -108.49
C ALA A 51 12.49 0.26 -107.45
N GLN A 52 11.25 0.45 -107.90
CA GLN A 52 10.09 0.53 -107.00
C GLN A 52 9.86 -0.79 -106.24
N VAL A 53 9.96 -1.93 -106.93
CA VAL A 53 9.87 -3.26 -106.31
C VAL A 53 10.95 -3.43 -105.26
N SER A 54 12.21 -3.07 -105.56
CA SER A 54 13.29 -3.11 -104.56
C SER A 54 13.05 -2.18 -103.36
N THR A 55 12.46 -0.99 -103.56
CA THR A 55 12.10 -0.11 -102.44
C THR A 55 10.96 -0.68 -101.60
N VAL A 56 9.94 -1.27 -102.22
CA VAL A 56 8.81 -1.90 -101.52
C VAL A 56 9.28 -3.13 -100.75
N GLU A 57 10.11 -3.97 -101.36
CA GLU A 57 10.70 -5.16 -100.74
C GLU A 57 11.54 -4.79 -99.51
N ALA A 58 12.34 -3.72 -99.60
CA ALA A 58 13.09 -3.21 -98.45
C ALA A 58 12.17 -2.70 -97.33
N THR A 59 11.09 -1.99 -97.66
CA THR A 59 10.11 -1.54 -96.64
C THR A 59 9.32 -2.70 -96.03
N GLU A 60 8.95 -3.71 -96.81
CA GLU A 60 8.27 -4.91 -96.31
C GLU A 60 9.17 -5.68 -95.33
N GLN A 61 10.45 -5.82 -95.66
CA GLN A 61 11.43 -6.46 -94.78
C GLN A 61 11.63 -5.67 -93.48
N MET A 62 11.64 -4.34 -93.54
CA MET A 62 11.67 -3.47 -92.35
C MET A 62 10.42 -3.65 -91.47
N HIS A 63 9.23 -3.59 -92.07
CA HIS A 63 7.96 -3.78 -91.35
C HIS A 63 7.85 -5.19 -90.73
N ALA A 64 8.33 -6.22 -91.43
CA ALA A 64 8.38 -7.58 -90.88
C ALA A 64 9.26 -7.64 -89.62
N SER A 65 10.43 -6.97 -89.64
CA SER A 65 11.33 -6.89 -88.49
C SER A 65 10.72 -6.13 -87.30
N GLU A 66 9.98 -5.04 -87.55
CA GLU A 66 9.24 -4.31 -86.52
C GLU A 66 8.11 -5.13 -85.92
N ILE A 67 7.35 -5.86 -86.74
CA ILE A 67 6.28 -6.75 -86.27
C ILE A 67 6.84 -7.82 -85.34
N ASP A 68 7.98 -8.41 -85.68
CA ASP A 68 8.61 -9.44 -84.85
C ASP A 68 9.16 -8.87 -83.54
N ALA A 69 9.75 -7.66 -83.57
CA ALA A 69 10.14 -6.95 -82.35
C ALA A 69 8.95 -6.61 -81.43
N LEU A 70 7.82 -6.17 -82.01
CA LEU A 70 6.59 -5.89 -81.27
C LEU A 70 5.97 -7.16 -80.68
N LYS A 71 5.98 -8.28 -81.42
CA LYS A 71 5.53 -9.57 -80.90
C LYS A 71 6.36 -10.01 -79.70
N GLN A 72 7.69 -9.88 -79.79
CA GLN A 72 8.58 -10.21 -78.68
C GLN A 72 8.32 -9.33 -77.46
N LYS A 73 8.12 -8.03 -77.64
CA LYS A 73 7.77 -7.10 -76.56
C LYS A 73 6.42 -7.42 -75.94
N ASN A 74 5.40 -7.75 -76.73
CA ASN A 74 4.09 -8.16 -76.23
C ASN A 74 4.19 -9.45 -75.40
N ALA A 75 4.98 -10.44 -75.85
CA ALA A 75 5.21 -11.66 -75.09
C ALA A 75 5.90 -11.38 -73.74
N ALA A 76 6.86 -10.45 -73.69
CA ALA A 76 7.50 -10.05 -72.44
C ALA A 76 6.51 -9.36 -71.47
N LEU A 77 5.68 -8.44 -71.98
CA LEU A 77 4.65 -7.76 -71.18
C LEU A 77 3.57 -8.72 -70.67
N GLU A 78 3.17 -9.71 -71.46
CA GLU A 78 2.21 -10.74 -71.03
C GLU A 78 2.77 -11.55 -69.86
N ASN A 79 4.05 -11.93 -69.91
CA ASN A 79 4.72 -12.63 -68.81
C ASN A 79 4.84 -11.75 -67.56
N GLU A 80 5.19 -10.47 -67.71
CA GLU A 80 5.21 -9.53 -66.58
C GLU A 80 3.84 -9.36 -65.93
N LYS A 81 2.78 -9.29 -66.76
CA LYS A 81 1.39 -9.22 -66.28
C LYS A 81 1.02 -10.46 -65.47
N VAL A 82 1.29 -11.66 -65.97
CA VAL A 82 1.04 -12.91 -65.23
C VAL A 82 1.79 -12.92 -63.90
N SER A 83 3.06 -12.49 -63.88
CA SER A 83 3.83 -12.39 -62.63
C SER A 83 3.25 -11.37 -61.65
N LEU A 84 2.72 -10.24 -62.14
CA LEU A 84 2.03 -9.26 -61.30
C LEU A 84 0.71 -9.79 -60.76
N ASP A 85 -0.07 -10.50 -61.58
CA ASP A 85 -1.34 -11.10 -61.17
C ASP A 85 -1.13 -12.14 -60.06
N GLU A 86 -0.07 -12.96 -60.15
CA GLU A 86 0.35 -13.88 -59.08
C GLU A 86 0.66 -13.14 -57.76
N LYS A 87 1.44 -12.05 -57.82
CA LYS A 87 1.75 -11.22 -56.64
C LYS A 87 0.52 -10.57 -56.03
N VAL A 88 -0.43 -10.13 -56.87
CA VAL A 88 -1.69 -9.55 -56.39
C VAL A 88 -2.51 -10.60 -55.64
N ALA A 89 -2.59 -11.83 -56.14
CA ALA A 89 -3.28 -12.93 -55.46
C ALA A 89 -2.63 -13.28 -54.12
N GLU A 90 -1.30 -13.33 -54.05
CA GLU A 90 -0.56 -13.54 -52.80
C GLU A 90 -0.83 -12.43 -51.77
N LEU A 91 -0.78 -11.16 -52.20
CA LEU A 91 -1.08 -10.01 -51.34
C LEU A 91 -2.53 -10.02 -50.83
N GLN A 92 -3.50 -10.40 -51.67
CA GLN A 92 -4.90 -10.53 -51.25
C GLN A 92 -5.08 -11.60 -50.16
N SER A 93 -4.42 -12.75 -50.31
CA SER A 93 -4.42 -13.82 -49.31
C SER A 93 -3.82 -13.34 -47.97
N LEU A 94 -2.69 -12.62 -48.03
CA LEU A 94 -2.04 -12.03 -46.85
C LEU A 94 -2.93 -11.00 -46.14
N VAL A 95 -3.61 -10.14 -46.90
CA VAL A 95 -4.54 -9.14 -46.35
C VAL A 95 -5.68 -9.83 -45.62
N HIS A 96 -6.30 -10.86 -46.21
CA HIS A 96 -7.37 -11.61 -45.54
C HIS A 96 -6.90 -12.33 -44.27
N ALA A 97 -5.69 -12.92 -44.29
CA ALA A 97 -5.11 -13.52 -43.09
C ALA A 97 -4.90 -12.46 -41.99
N LEU A 98 -4.39 -11.27 -42.36
CA LEU A 98 -4.19 -10.17 -41.42
C LEU A 98 -5.53 -9.66 -40.85
N GLU A 99 -6.55 -9.47 -41.68
CA GLU A 99 -7.90 -9.07 -41.26
C GLU A 99 -8.49 -10.04 -40.22
N ALA A 100 -8.36 -11.36 -40.47
CA ALA A 100 -8.81 -12.38 -39.53
C ALA A 100 -8.07 -12.30 -38.18
N THR A 101 -6.75 -12.08 -38.20
CA THR A 101 -5.97 -11.91 -36.96
C THR A 101 -6.35 -10.64 -36.21
N CYS A 102 -6.56 -9.52 -36.92
CA CYS A 102 -7.01 -8.26 -36.33
C CYS A 102 -8.39 -8.38 -35.68
N PHE A 103 -9.32 -9.12 -36.30
CA PHE A 103 -10.62 -9.42 -35.72
C PHE A 103 -10.49 -10.23 -34.42
N GLY A 104 -9.69 -11.30 -34.43
CA GLY A 104 -9.43 -12.11 -33.23
C GLY A 104 -8.75 -11.32 -32.10
N LEU A 105 -7.84 -10.41 -32.43
CA LEU A 105 -7.21 -9.52 -31.45
C LEU A 105 -8.23 -8.52 -30.85
N ARG A 106 -9.14 -7.97 -31.66
CA ARG A 106 -10.18 -7.06 -31.18
C ARG A 106 -11.12 -7.75 -30.20
N GLU A 107 -11.51 -8.99 -30.49
CA GLU A 107 -12.34 -9.77 -29.56
C GLU A 107 -11.60 -10.01 -28.23
N ARG A 108 -10.31 -10.36 -28.29
CA ARG A 108 -9.49 -10.54 -27.08
C ARG A 108 -9.36 -9.24 -26.27
N LEU A 109 -9.14 -8.10 -26.92
CA LEU A 109 -9.07 -6.80 -26.25
C LEU A 109 -10.37 -6.48 -25.51
N SER A 110 -11.52 -6.70 -26.14
CA SER A 110 -12.82 -6.50 -25.49
C SER A 110 -13.03 -7.42 -24.27
N ARG A 111 -12.54 -8.66 -24.32
CA ARG A 111 -12.54 -9.56 -23.15
C ARG A 111 -11.65 -9.05 -22.03
N TYR A 112 -10.48 -8.48 -22.35
CA TYR A 112 -9.60 -7.89 -21.34
C TYR A 112 -10.22 -6.66 -20.70
N GLU A 113 -10.85 -5.77 -21.47
CA GLU A 113 -11.60 -4.62 -20.95
C GLU A 113 -12.67 -5.08 -19.94
N ASN A 114 -13.49 -6.07 -20.30
CA ASN A 114 -14.50 -6.62 -19.39
C ASN A 114 -13.90 -7.23 -18.10
N LEU A 115 -12.74 -7.89 -18.19
CA LEU A 115 -12.06 -8.43 -17.01
C LEU A 115 -11.51 -7.33 -16.10
N THR A 116 -11.03 -6.23 -16.68
CA THR A 116 -10.58 -5.05 -15.94
C THR A 116 -11.74 -4.43 -15.16
N ASP A 117 -12.89 -4.23 -15.81
CA ASP A 117 -14.09 -3.68 -15.15
C ASP A 117 -14.53 -4.56 -13.96
N ARG A 118 -14.55 -5.89 -14.16
CA ARG A 118 -14.89 -6.84 -13.09
C ARG A 118 -13.88 -6.86 -11.95
N LEU A 119 -12.60 -6.61 -12.24
CA LEU A 119 -11.56 -6.53 -11.23
C LEU A 119 -11.74 -5.28 -10.37
N GLU A 120 -12.09 -4.14 -10.99
CA GLU A 120 -12.39 -2.88 -10.30
C GLU A 120 -13.61 -3.04 -9.39
N GLU A 121 -14.71 -3.62 -9.90
CA GLU A 121 -15.90 -3.94 -9.09
C GLU A 121 -15.58 -4.83 -7.87
N PHE A 122 -14.71 -5.84 -8.06
CA PHE A 122 -14.28 -6.71 -6.97
C PHE A 122 -13.44 -5.95 -5.93
N GLN A 123 -12.52 -5.09 -6.39
CA GLN A 123 -11.69 -4.27 -5.51
C GLN A 123 -12.54 -3.30 -4.68
N ASP A 124 -13.50 -2.62 -5.29
CA ASP A 124 -14.42 -1.72 -4.61
C ASP A 124 -15.28 -2.45 -3.57
N ALA A 125 -15.80 -3.64 -3.91
CA ALA A 125 -16.55 -4.46 -2.97
C ALA A 125 -15.70 -4.89 -1.77
N GLN A 126 -14.45 -5.31 -2.00
CA GLN A 126 -13.52 -5.67 -0.91
C GLN A 126 -13.16 -4.45 -0.06
N LEU A 127 -12.85 -3.31 -0.68
CA LEU A 127 -12.50 -2.07 0.00
C LEU A 127 -13.66 -1.60 0.90
N LYS A 128 -14.89 -1.68 0.42
CA LYS A 128 -16.09 -1.37 1.21
C LYS A 128 -16.19 -2.25 2.46
N VAL A 129 -16.00 -3.57 2.33
CA VAL A 129 -16.03 -4.51 3.46
C VAL A 129 -14.91 -4.20 4.47
N VAL A 130 -13.72 -3.86 4.00
CA VAL A 130 -12.60 -3.49 4.87
C VAL A 130 -12.91 -2.17 5.60
N ASN A 131 -13.39 -1.15 4.91
CA ASN A 131 -13.74 0.14 5.51
C ASN A 131 -14.84 0.01 6.57
N GLU A 132 -15.87 -0.81 6.32
CA GLU A 132 -16.91 -1.10 7.32
C GLU A 132 -16.33 -1.78 8.58
N LYS A 133 -15.38 -2.71 8.42
CA LYS A 133 -14.71 -3.36 9.54
C LYS A 133 -13.79 -2.41 10.31
N VAL A 134 -13.07 -1.53 9.62
CA VAL A 134 -12.20 -0.51 10.24
C VAL A 134 -13.06 0.46 11.04
N ALA A 135 -14.14 0.99 10.46
CA ALA A 135 -15.06 1.88 11.17
C ALA A 135 -15.67 1.24 12.42
N LYS A 136 -15.99 -0.06 12.37
CA LYS A 136 -16.44 -0.80 13.56
C LYS A 136 -15.34 -0.92 14.62
N LEU A 137 -14.12 -1.27 14.21
CA LEU A 137 -13.00 -1.39 15.14
C LEU A 137 -12.68 -0.05 15.81
N ASP A 138 -12.73 1.05 15.05
CA ASP A 138 -12.53 2.40 15.58
C ASP A 138 -13.60 2.76 16.62
N ALA A 139 -14.87 2.40 16.37
CA ALA A 139 -15.96 2.60 17.32
C ALA A 139 -15.77 1.76 18.60
N ASP A 140 -15.42 0.47 18.46
CA ASP A 140 -15.17 -0.42 19.60
C ASP A 140 -13.97 0.08 20.45
N LEU A 141 -12.93 0.63 19.79
CA LEU A 141 -11.74 1.15 20.46
C LEU A 141 -12.02 2.48 21.18
N ALA A 142 -12.84 3.36 20.57
CA ALA A 142 -13.33 4.57 21.21
C ALA A 142 -14.20 4.25 22.44
N GLU A 143 -15.09 3.25 22.34
CA GLU A 143 -15.89 2.78 23.48
C GLU A 143 -14.99 2.26 24.61
N MET A 144 -13.98 1.47 24.28
CA MET A 144 -13.01 0.95 25.26
C MET A 144 -12.23 2.07 25.95
N ALA A 145 -11.82 3.10 25.21
CA ALA A 145 -11.13 4.27 25.76
C ALA A 145 -12.03 5.02 26.75
N CYS A 146 -13.30 5.27 26.40
CA CYS A 146 -14.27 5.89 27.31
C CYS A 146 -14.46 5.02 28.56
N HIS A 147 -14.58 3.71 28.40
CA HIS A 147 -14.71 2.78 29.53
C HIS A 147 -13.50 2.79 30.46
N LEU A 148 -12.28 2.94 29.91
CA LEU A 148 -11.06 3.04 30.69
C LEU A 148 -11.03 4.36 31.48
N GLU A 149 -11.39 5.48 30.86
CA GLU A 149 -11.38 6.80 31.48
C GLU A 149 -12.52 7.01 32.50
N ASP A 150 -13.71 6.51 32.23
CA ASP A 150 -14.89 6.71 33.08
C ASP A 150 -15.01 5.70 34.20
N LYS A 151 -14.61 4.44 33.96
CA LYS A 151 -14.80 3.36 34.95
C LYS A 151 -13.48 2.96 35.57
N PHE A 152 -12.47 2.61 34.78
CA PHE A 152 -11.26 2.01 35.35
C PHE A 152 -10.36 3.03 36.06
N TYR A 153 -10.11 4.18 35.43
CA TYR A 153 -9.18 5.19 35.94
C TYR A 153 -9.64 5.77 37.30
N PRO A 154 -10.93 6.08 37.51
CA PRO A 154 -11.41 6.52 38.82
C PRO A 154 -11.16 5.52 39.94
N HIS A 155 -11.43 4.24 39.70
CA HIS A 155 -11.24 3.19 40.70
C HIS A 155 -9.75 3.02 41.05
N LEU A 156 -8.87 3.10 40.05
CA LEU A 156 -7.43 3.06 40.26
C LEU A 156 -6.95 4.25 41.11
N LEU A 157 -7.38 5.47 40.77
CA LEU A 157 -7.03 6.68 41.52
C LEU A 157 -7.52 6.63 42.96
N THR A 158 -8.76 6.22 43.20
CA THR A 158 -9.32 6.06 44.55
C THR A 158 -8.53 5.03 45.34
N THR A 159 -8.15 3.91 44.72
CA THR A 159 -7.32 2.86 45.36
C THR A 159 -5.93 3.38 45.74
N ILE A 160 -5.27 4.10 44.85
CA ILE A 160 -3.93 4.67 45.10
C ILE A 160 -4.00 5.71 46.21
N SER A 161 -4.97 6.62 46.15
CA SER A 161 -5.18 7.68 47.16
C SER A 161 -5.44 7.08 48.53
N GLY A 162 -6.31 6.08 48.58
CA GLY A 162 -6.62 5.36 49.81
C GLY A 162 -5.42 4.71 50.44
N ARG A 163 -4.64 3.97 49.65
CA ARG A 163 -3.40 3.34 50.12
C ARG A 163 -2.39 4.38 50.60
N ARG A 164 -2.21 5.49 49.86
CA ARG A 164 -1.33 6.59 50.25
C ARG A 164 -1.76 7.15 51.61
N TRP A 165 -3.04 7.47 51.77
CA TRP A 165 -3.59 8.02 53.02
C TRP A 165 -3.43 7.07 54.20
N LEU A 166 -3.73 5.77 54.03
CA LEU A 166 -3.56 4.77 55.09
C LEU A 166 -2.11 4.69 55.58
N LEU A 167 -1.14 4.74 54.66
CA LEU A 167 0.28 4.68 54.99
C LEU A 167 0.81 5.97 55.65
N THR A 168 0.29 7.14 55.27
CA THR A 168 0.81 8.43 55.78
C THR A 168 0.07 8.96 57.01
N TYR A 169 -1.26 8.85 57.02
CA TYR A 169 -2.15 9.39 58.07
C TYR A 169 -2.81 8.26 58.87
N GLY A 170 -3.37 7.25 58.20
CA GLY A 170 -4.10 6.16 58.85
C GLY A 170 -3.28 5.44 59.92
N MET A 171 -2.05 5.05 59.63
CA MET A 171 -1.16 4.42 60.62
C MET A 171 -0.86 5.31 61.84
N LYS A 172 -0.71 6.63 61.64
CA LYS A 172 -0.50 7.57 62.75
C LYS A 172 -1.74 7.63 63.65
N LEU A 173 -2.92 7.69 63.04
CA LEU A 173 -4.20 7.70 63.77
C LEU A 173 -4.44 6.40 64.54
N VAL A 174 -4.12 5.24 63.94
CA VAL A 174 -4.20 3.95 64.63
C VAL A 174 -3.31 3.95 65.87
N LEU A 175 -2.06 4.41 65.76
CA LEU A 175 -1.14 4.49 66.89
C LEU A 175 -1.64 5.47 67.96
N VAL A 176 -2.14 6.63 67.57
CA VAL A 176 -2.69 7.62 68.50
C VAL A 176 -3.90 7.05 69.25
N LYS A 177 -4.89 6.46 68.56
CA LYS A 177 -6.03 5.82 69.22
C LYS A 177 -5.61 4.66 70.11
N TYR A 178 -4.66 3.84 69.66
CA TYR A 178 -4.15 2.71 70.41
C TYR A 178 -3.49 3.15 71.73
N LEU A 179 -2.56 4.11 71.67
CA LEU A 179 -1.82 4.60 72.84
C LEU A 179 -2.71 5.36 73.83
N ASN A 180 -3.83 5.90 73.37
CA ASN A 180 -4.82 6.58 74.21
C ASN A 180 -6.01 5.67 74.59
N SER A 181 -5.97 4.38 74.25
CA SER A 181 -7.01 3.43 74.66
C SER A 181 -6.95 3.17 76.16
N SER A 182 -8.11 2.95 76.76
CA SER A 182 -8.21 2.67 78.20
C SER A 182 -7.49 1.37 78.57
N GLU A 183 -7.53 0.40 77.67
CA GLU A 183 -6.92 -0.92 77.74
C GLU A 183 -5.40 -0.79 77.79
N TYR A 184 -4.82 -0.04 76.85
CA TYR A 184 -3.39 0.23 76.84
C TYR A 184 -2.94 1.00 78.09
N LEU A 185 -3.64 2.09 78.44
CA LEU A 185 -3.27 2.91 79.59
C LEU A 185 -3.40 2.15 80.92
N THR A 186 -4.41 1.30 81.06
CA THR A 186 -4.60 0.45 82.25
C THR A 186 -3.50 -0.60 82.34
N ALA A 187 -3.20 -1.29 81.24
CA ALA A 187 -2.13 -2.29 81.20
C ALA A 187 -0.75 -1.68 81.46
N LEU A 188 -0.46 -0.52 80.84
CA LEU A 188 0.77 0.22 81.06
C LEU A 188 0.87 0.70 82.52
N GLY A 189 -0.22 1.26 83.07
CA GLY A 189 -0.27 1.70 84.47
C GLY A 189 -0.02 0.57 85.46
N ALA A 190 -0.61 -0.61 85.21
CA ALA A 190 -0.38 -1.81 86.00
C ALA A 190 1.09 -2.28 85.90
N ALA A 191 1.66 -2.33 84.70
CA ALA A 191 3.05 -2.71 84.48
C ALA A 191 4.02 -1.73 85.17
N MET A 192 3.78 -0.42 85.07
CA MET A 192 4.56 0.62 85.75
C MET A 192 4.48 0.47 87.27
N SER A 193 3.29 0.23 87.81
CA SER A 193 3.10 0.03 89.26
C SER A 193 3.85 -1.22 89.75
N ARG A 194 3.81 -2.33 89.00
CA ARG A 194 4.59 -3.54 89.32
C ARG A 194 6.09 -3.36 89.15
N ALA A 195 6.53 -2.54 88.18
CA ALA A 195 7.94 -2.20 88.01
C ALA A 195 8.48 -1.44 89.22
N ILE A 196 7.71 -0.46 89.71
CA ILE A 196 8.03 0.31 90.90
C ILE A 196 8.07 -0.62 92.12
N GLU A 197 7.07 -1.49 92.30
CA GLU A 197 7.05 -2.48 93.38
C GLU A 197 8.30 -3.38 93.33
N LYS A 198 8.63 -3.95 92.16
CA LYS A 198 9.84 -4.76 91.94
C LYS A 198 11.11 -3.99 92.31
N GLY A 199 11.24 -2.74 91.85
CA GLY A 199 12.38 -1.87 92.18
C GLY A 199 12.52 -1.61 93.68
N MET A 200 11.40 -1.35 94.38
CA MET A 200 11.39 -1.17 95.83
C MET A 200 11.84 -2.44 96.56
N GLN A 201 11.37 -3.62 96.13
CA GLN A 201 11.76 -4.90 96.72
C GLN A 201 13.25 -5.22 96.53
N TYR A 202 13.83 -4.90 95.37
CA TYR A 202 15.28 -5.03 95.17
C TYR A 202 16.10 -4.07 96.04
N GLY A 203 15.67 -2.81 96.15
CA GLY A 203 16.33 -1.84 97.02
C GLY A 203 16.35 -2.30 98.48
N LEU A 204 15.21 -2.78 98.97
CA LEU A 204 15.07 -3.34 100.31
C LEU A 204 15.96 -4.58 100.51
N ALA A 205 15.97 -5.51 99.55
CA ALA A 205 16.81 -6.70 99.60
C ALA A 205 18.31 -6.35 99.67
N ALA A 206 18.75 -5.38 98.86
CA ALA A 206 20.13 -4.93 98.83
C ALA A 206 20.55 -4.28 100.18
N GLU A 207 19.68 -3.47 100.79
CA GLU A 207 19.93 -2.85 102.09
C GLU A 207 20.06 -3.89 103.21
N ILE A 208 19.15 -4.87 103.27
CA ILE A 208 19.19 -5.95 104.26
C ILE A 208 20.45 -6.81 104.12
N VAL A 209 20.86 -7.14 102.89
CA VAL A 209 22.10 -7.90 102.62
C VAL A 209 23.35 -7.12 103.05
N HIS A 210 23.36 -5.80 102.89
CA HIS A 210 24.49 -4.95 103.29
C HIS A 210 24.59 -4.75 104.81
N CYS A 211 23.46 -4.74 105.53
CA CYS A 211 23.40 -4.46 106.97
C CYS A 211 23.30 -5.71 107.87
N SER A 212 23.37 -6.93 107.32
CA SER A 212 22.98 -8.13 108.09
C SER A 212 24.03 -8.61 109.10
N GLU A 213 23.79 -8.30 110.38
CA GLU A 213 24.14 -9.13 111.57
C GLU A 213 23.07 -10.23 111.78
N GLY A 214 22.85 -11.11 110.79
CA GLY A 214 22.04 -12.33 110.96
C GLY A 214 20.51 -12.23 110.81
N ARG A 215 19.95 -11.16 110.23
CA ARG A 215 18.50 -11.06 109.92
C ARG A 215 18.17 -11.63 108.54
N SER A 216 17.14 -12.47 108.43
CA SER A 216 16.65 -13.00 107.16
C SER A 216 15.73 -12.00 106.44
N LEU A 217 15.86 -11.91 105.12
CA LEU A 217 15.01 -11.05 104.26
C LEU A 217 13.53 -11.42 104.34
N THR A 218 13.22 -12.70 104.58
CA THR A 218 11.86 -13.22 104.74
C THR A 218 11.15 -12.71 105.99
N ASP A 219 11.88 -12.19 106.97
CA ASP A 219 11.33 -11.75 108.26
C ASP A 219 10.90 -10.27 108.21
N VAL A 220 11.20 -9.58 107.10
CA VAL A 220 10.81 -8.18 106.88
C VAL A 220 9.38 -8.12 106.36
N ALA A 221 8.45 -7.59 107.17
CA ALA A 221 7.02 -7.54 106.83
C ALA A 221 6.69 -6.82 105.51
N ALA A 222 7.54 -5.90 105.06
CA ALA A 222 7.38 -5.18 103.79
C ALA A 222 7.95 -5.93 102.58
N TYR A 223 8.67 -7.04 102.78
CA TYR A 223 9.27 -7.81 101.70
C TYR A 223 8.24 -8.70 101.00
N ASN A 224 8.10 -8.54 99.68
CA ASN A 224 7.23 -9.35 98.83
C ASN A 224 8.07 -10.19 97.86
N PRO A 225 8.32 -11.48 98.14
CA PRO A 225 9.13 -12.34 97.26
C PRO A 225 8.48 -12.59 95.90
N SER A 226 7.18 -12.35 95.75
CA SER A 226 6.46 -12.54 94.49
C SER A 226 6.50 -11.33 93.56
N ALA A 227 7.06 -10.18 93.99
CA ALA A 227 7.05 -8.95 93.20
C ALA A 227 7.70 -9.11 91.82
N GLU A 228 8.79 -9.88 91.73
CA GLU A 228 9.43 -10.18 90.44
C GLU A 228 8.54 -11.03 89.53
N ALA A 229 7.93 -12.10 90.06
CA ALA A 229 7.01 -12.95 89.29
C ALA A 229 5.77 -12.17 88.85
N ASN A 230 5.22 -11.33 89.72
CA ASN A 230 4.06 -10.48 89.43
C ASN A 230 4.37 -9.46 88.32
N PHE A 231 5.54 -8.82 88.36
CA PHE A 231 5.99 -7.94 87.29
C PHE A 231 6.13 -8.69 85.96
N ASN A 232 6.80 -9.86 85.98
CA ASN A 232 6.98 -10.65 84.77
C ASN A 232 5.64 -11.13 84.19
N SER A 233 4.65 -11.48 85.02
CA SER A 233 3.30 -11.81 84.58
C SER A 233 2.66 -10.61 83.86
N VAL A 234 2.59 -9.46 84.52
CA VAL A 234 1.93 -8.25 83.99
C VAL A 234 2.63 -7.69 82.75
N VAL A 235 3.90 -7.97 82.53
CA VAL A 235 4.61 -7.58 81.29
C VAL A 235 4.29 -8.52 80.12
N GLN A 236 3.87 -9.77 80.39
CA GLN A 236 3.44 -10.70 79.34
C GLN A 236 1.97 -10.53 78.98
N ASP A 237 1.12 -10.13 79.93
CA ASP A 237 -0.32 -9.90 79.74
C ASP A 237 -0.68 -8.96 78.56
N PRO A 238 0.06 -7.86 78.26
CA PRO A 238 -0.22 -6.98 77.13
C PRO A 238 -0.19 -7.64 75.76
N ARG A 239 0.44 -8.83 75.62
CA ARG A 239 0.41 -9.59 74.35
C ARG A 239 -0.93 -10.26 74.09
N GLU A 240 -1.75 -10.41 75.12
CA GLU A 240 -3.05 -11.11 75.08
C GLU A 240 -4.23 -10.13 75.15
N ILE A 241 -3.97 -8.82 75.26
CA ILE A 241 -5.02 -7.80 75.26
C ILE A 241 -5.64 -7.73 73.86
N ASP A 242 -6.92 -8.09 73.77
CA ASP A 242 -7.72 -7.82 72.59
C ASP A 242 -8.02 -6.32 72.55
N PHE A 243 -7.62 -5.66 71.47
CA PHE A 243 -7.86 -4.23 71.29
C PHE A 243 -9.11 -4.06 70.44
N PRO A 244 -10.21 -3.48 70.98
CA PRO A 244 -11.45 -3.29 70.24
C PRO A 244 -11.24 -2.57 68.90
N LEU A 245 -10.31 -1.61 68.86
CA LEU A 245 -9.92 -0.90 67.64
C LEU A 245 -9.39 -1.83 66.53
N LEU A 246 -8.57 -2.84 66.88
CA LEU A 246 -8.04 -3.78 65.88
C LEU A 246 -9.15 -4.70 65.37
N SER A 247 -10.04 -5.13 66.25
CA SER A 247 -11.22 -5.92 65.89
C SER A 247 -12.19 -5.13 65.00
N GLU A 248 -12.38 -3.83 65.27
CA GLU A 248 -13.19 -2.92 64.46
C GLU A 248 -12.54 -2.64 63.09
N LEU A 249 -11.23 -2.37 63.03
CA LEU A 249 -10.53 -2.22 61.75
C LEU A 249 -10.57 -3.51 60.92
N LYS A 250 -10.49 -4.67 61.57
CA LYS A 250 -10.58 -5.98 60.91
C LYS A 250 -11.96 -6.25 60.33
N SER A 251 -13.03 -5.77 60.96
CA SER A 251 -14.39 -5.88 60.39
C SER A 251 -14.59 -4.98 59.17
N HIS A 252 -13.78 -3.92 59.03
CA HIS A 252 -13.79 -2.97 57.91
C HIS A 252 -12.78 -3.29 56.79
N LYS A 253 -12.29 -4.53 56.69
CA LYS A 253 -11.27 -4.92 55.70
C LYS A 253 -11.68 -4.69 54.23
N ASP A 254 -12.97 -4.72 53.94
CA ASP A 254 -13.54 -4.54 52.59
C ASP A 254 -14.28 -3.18 52.47
N ALA A 255 -14.21 -2.34 53.51
CA ALA A 255 -14.88 -1.05 53.55
C ALA A 255 -14.14 0.00 52.71
N SER A 256 -14.83 1.10 52.37
CA SER A 256 -14.18 2.19 51.66
C SER A 256 -13.15 2.89 52.55
N VAL A 257 -12.23 3.62 51.93
CA VAL A 257 -11.26 4.44 52.67
C VAL A 257 -11.99 5.48 53.53
N GLU A 258 -13.10 6.02 53.05
CA GLU A 258 -13.92 6.98 53.79
C GLU A 258 -14.53 6.35 55.05
N ASP A 259 -15.00 5.11 54.98
CA ASP A 259 -15.48 4.38 56.15
C ASP A 259 -14.35 4.15 57.16
N ILE A 260 -13.16 3.76 56.69
CA ILE A 260 -11.98 3.60 57.54
C ILE A 260 -11.56 4.94 58.15
N MET A 261 -11.63 6.04 57.38
CA MET A 261 -11.39 7.40 57.88
C MET A 261 -12.36 7.74 59.01
N ASN A 262 -13.65 7.41 58.85
CA ASN A 262 -14.66 7.64 59.88
C ASN A 262 -14.38 6.83 61.16
N VAL A 263 -14.01 5.55 61.04
CA VAL A 263 -13.57 4.73 62.18
C VAL A 263 -12.36 5.34 62.89
N LEU A 264 -11.43 5.94 62.14
CA LEU A 264 -10.21 6.54 62.68
C LEU A 264 -10.35 7.99 63.14
N ARG A 265 -11.53 8.63 63.01
CA ARG A 265 -11.77 9.98 63.53
C ARG A 265 -11.49 10.06 65.02
N LEU A 266 -10.71 11.04 65.44
CA LEU A 266 -10.45 11.27 66.87
C LEU A 266 -11.71 11.84 67.51
N GLU A 267 -12.02 11.40 68.71
CA GLU A 267 -13.21 11.80 69.47
C GLU A 267 -12.84 12.25 70.88
N GLY A 268 -13.70 13.06 71.50
CA GLY A 268 -13.53 13.51 72.88
C GLY A 268 -12.30 14.39 73.10
N PRO A 269 -11.62 14.29 74.25
CA PRO A 269 -10.48 15.15 74.62
C PRO A 269 -9.29 15.10 73.65
N LEU A 270 -9.23 14.08 72.80
CA LEU A 270 -8.14 13.86 71.86
C LEU A 270 -8.21 14.81 70.66
N VAL A 271 -9.40 15.36 70.36
CA VAL A 271 -9.60 16.33 69.27
C VAL A 271 -8.91 17.65 69.59
N ASP A 272 -8.99 18.09 70.85
CA ASP A 272 -8.47 19.37 71.32
C ASP A 272 -6.98 19.31 71.72
N ALA A 273 -6.37 18.13 71.63
CA ALA A 273 -4.97 17.94 72.00
C ALA A 273 -4.02 18.62 70.99
N PRO A 274 -2.91 19.25 71.43
CA PRO A 274 -1.97 19.92 70.54
C PRO A 274 -1.44 19.00 69.44
N GLY A 275 -1.55 19.43 68.17
CA GLY A 275 -1.09 18.67 67.00
C GLY A 275 -2.03 17.56 66.52
N MET A 276 -3.17 17.32 67.18
CA MET A 276 -4.16 16.32 66.75
C MET A 276 -5.13 16.83 65.69
N GLY A 277 -5.34 18.15 65.62
CA GLY A 277 -6.14 18.79 64.57
C GLY A 277 -5.63 18.48 63.16
N ASP A 278 -4.30 18.50 62.97
CA ASP A 278 -3.66 18.21 61.68
C ASP A 278 -3.76 16.74 61.26
N LEU A 279 -4.06 15.85 62.22
CA LEU A 279 -4.21 14.40 61.98
C LEU A 279 -5.65 14.00 61.70
N GLN A 280 -6.64 14.87 61.91
CA GLN A 280 -8.03 14.53 61.64
C GLN A 280 -8.20 14.09 60.17
N PRO A 281 -8.88 12.96 59.92
CA PRO A 281 -9.18 12.51 58.57
C PRO A 281 -9.98 13.59 57.82
N ASP A 282 -9.44 14.01 56.68
CA ASP A 282 -10.11 14.92 55.75
C ASP A 282 -10.00 14.37 54.33
N ILE A 283 -11.08 14.51 53.55
CA ILE A 283 -11.16 14.09 52.15
C ILE A 283 -10.11 14.81 51.32
N GLU A 284 -9.75 16.04 51.68
CA GLU A 284 -8.66 16.78 51.05
C GLU A 284 -7.29 16.09 51.22
N GLN A 285 -7.12 15.11 52.10
CA GLN A 285 -5.87 14.34 52.22
C GLN A 285 -5.77 13.22 51.17
N LEU A 286 -6.83 12.94 50.39
CA LEU A 286 -6.86 11.95 49.31
C LEU A 286 -6.36 12.50 47.96
N LYS A 287 -5.46 13.49 47.95
CA LYS A 287 -4.97 14.10 46.69
C LYS A 287 -4.06 13.13 45.92
N VAL A 288 -4.24 13.10 44.60
CA VAL A 288 -3.35 12.38 43.67
C VAL A 288 -2.53 13.40 42.88
N PRO A 289 -1.20 13.23 42.78
CA PRO A 289 -0.40 14.00 41.84
C PRO A 289 -0.78 13.59 40.41
N ILE A 290 -1.25 14.56 39.61
CA ILE A 290 -1.49 14.34 38.17
C ILE A 290 -0.19 14.64 37.44
N HIS A 291 0.40 13.62 36.83
CA HIS A 291 1.55 13.77 35.95
C HIS A 291 1.04 13.99 34.52
N LYS A 292 1.44 15.10 33.87
CA LYS A 292 1.28 15.25 32.41
C LYS A 292 2.36 14.43 31.71
N SER A 293 1.96 13.71 30.66
CA SER A 293 2.83 12.75 29.96
C SER A 293 3.97 13.37 29.15
N GLU A 294 3.95 14.68 28.88
CA GLU A 294 4.90 15.28 27.94
C GLU A 294 6.21 15.77 28.58
N ASP A 295 6.27 16.06 29.90
CA ASP A 295 7.48 16.69 30.47
C ASP A 295 7.96 16.15 31.83
N GLN A 296 7.34 15.12 32.42
CA GLN A 296 7.66 14.65 33.80
C GLN A 296 7.61 15.75 34.89
N VAL A 297 7.19 16.97 34.58
CA VAL A 297 7.03 18.06 35.53
C VAL A 297 5.73 17.85 36.30
N VAL A 298 5.85 17.70 37.63
CA VAL A 298 4.71 17.70 38.55
C VAL A 298 4.11 19.10 38.56
N LEU A 299 2.93 19.27 37.94
CA LEU A 299 2.25 20.57 37.90
C LEU A 299 1.57 20.95 39.23
N GLY A 300 1.34 19.98 40.12
CA GLY A 300 0.78 20.21 41.46
C GLY A 300 0.04 18.97 42.01
N GLU A 301 -0.33 19.03 43.29
CA GLU A 301 -1.26 18.07 43.90
C GLU A 301 -2.70 18.57 43.69
N THR A 302 -3.55 17.75 43.08
CA THR A 302 -4.98 18.06 42.88
C THR A 302 -5.86 17.11 43.67
N SER A 303 -6.96 17.61 44.22
CA SER A 303 -7.93 16.80 44.96
C SER A 303 -8.51 15.69 44.05
N LEU A 304 -8.77 14.51 44.62
CA LEU A 304 -9.28 13.34 43.87
C LEU A 304 -10.54 13.70 43.06
N SER A 305 -11.48 14.42 43.67
CA SER A 305 -12.71 14.91 43.04
C SER A 305 -12.44 15.73 41.77
N PHE A 306 -11.39 16.56 41.78
CA PHE A 306 -10.99 17.35 40.62
C PHE A 306 -10.37 16.47 39.53
N ALA A 307 -9.49 15.52 39.90
CA ALA A 307 -8.90 14.57 38.95
C ALA A 307 -9.97 13.75 38.21
N LEU A 308 -11.00 13.29 38.95
CA LEU A 308 -12.14 12.57 38.38
C LEU A 308 -12.98 13.44 37.45
N SER A 309 -13.21 14.71 37.79
CA SER A 309 -13.95 15.64 36.93
C SER A 309 -13.20 15.98 35.62
N VAL A 310 -11.86 16.07 35.68
CA VAL A 310 -11.02 16.32 34.50
C VAL A 310 -11.03 15.11 33.56
N SER A 311 -10.98 13.90 34.10
CA SER A 311 -11.17 12.67 33.30
C SER A 311 -12.53 12.68 32.60
N HIS A 312 -13.61 13.03 33.32
CA HIS A 312 -14.95 13.07 32.73
C HIS A 312 -15.09 14.11 31.60
N SER A 313 -14.45 15.28 31.73
CA SER A 313 -14.49 16.34 30.70
C SER A 313 -13.72 16.03 29.40
N ARG A 314 -12.92 14.96 29.36
CA ARG A 314 -12.19 14.52 28.14
C ARG A 314 -13.00 13.57 27.28
N VAL A 315 -14.08 13.02 27.84
CA VAL A 315 -14.96 12.03 27.20
C VAL A 315 -16.16 12.70 26.50
N GLU A 316 -16.52 13.94 26.89
CA GLU A 316 -17.51 14.80 26.18
C GLU A 316 -16.90 15.50 24.97
#